data_AF-A0A1B8NY99-F1
#
_entry.id   AF-A0A1B8NY99-F1
#
_cell.length_a   1.000
_cell.length_b   1.000
_cell.length_c   1.000
_cell.angle_alpha   90.00
_cell.angle_beta   90.00
_cell.angle_gamma   90.00
#
_symmetry.space_group_name_H-M   'P 1'
#
loop_
_entity.id
_entity.type
_entity.pdbx_description
1 polymer ?
#
loop_
_entity_poly.entity_id
_entity_poly.type
_entity_poly.pdbx_seq_one_letter_code
_entity_poly.pdbx_strand_id
1 'polypeptide(L)'
;MPNNESTAFQRFRNRLEQEKQTLQILDASLINAHREAKSKEGPLASALGYDQNKYDQLHIPSVEGKRVITQAKNANYRAAVIRLYAIWSHYMRDILGLMYEVSPHQISQKAHGEIKFSEAINLGSYEAIKNYIVDHVFRSLESEQSTKKLLDKIVKHTKISLSQSLKVHALAHLEIRHLLVHANGYVDERYHKSYKGIVPCEVGKKLKMRWTLVDSLIRKWKSFVGR
;
A
#
# COMPACT_ATOMS: atom_id res chain seq x y z
N MET A 1 23.59 22.30 8.77
CA MET A 1 22.14 22.57 8.63
C MET A 1 21.41 21.27 8.97
N PRO A 2 20.43 21.24 9.88
CA PRO A 2 19.60 20.06 10.02
C PRO A 2 18.82 19.86 8.71
N ASN A 3 18.77 18.64 8.20
CA ASN A 3 17.98 18.27 7.03
C ASN A 3 16.53 18.74 7.23
N ASN A 4 16.10 19.80 6.53
CA ASN A 4 14.71 20.27 6.56
C ASN A 4 13.82 19.32 5.73
N GLU A 5 13.59 18.13 6.26
CA GLU A 5 12.62 17.16 5.76
C GLU A 5 11.21 17.73 5.96
N SER A 6 10.35 17.70 4.92
CA SER A 6 8.97 18.18 5.06
C SER A 6 8.19 17.31 6.05
N THR A 7 7.25 17.91 6.79
CA THR A 7 6.37 17.16 7.71
C THR A 7 5.60 16.05 7.00
N ALA A 8 5.23 16.25 5.73
CA ALA A 8 4.59 15.23 4.90
C ALA A 8 5.51 14.01 4.70
N PHE A 9 6.79 14.24 4.38
CA PHE A 9 7.73 13.15 4.18
C PHE A 9 8.06 12.42 5.49
N GLN A 10 8.21 13.15 6.60
CA GLN A 10 8.38 12.55 7.93
C GLN A 10 7.19 11.63 8.30
N ARG A 11 5.94 12.09 8.09
CA ARG A 11 4.74 11.29 8.32
C ARG A 11 4.70 10.03 7.44
N PHE A 12 5.02 10.17 6.16
CA PHE A 12 5.11 9.03 5.24
C PHE A 12 6.12 8.00 5.69
N ARG A 13 7.35 8.44 6.02
CA ARG A 13 8.43 7.56 6.50
C ARG A 13 8.04 6.83 7.78
N ASN A 14 7.48 7.54 8.75
CA ASN A 14 7.02 6.96 10.02
C ASN A 14 5.93 5.91 9.80
N ARG A 15 4.91 6.18 8.97
CA ARG A 15 3.85 5.22 8.65
C ARG A 15 4.39 3.97 7.96
N LEU A 16 5.34 4.15 7.04
CA LEU A 16 5.97 3.05 6.33
C LEU A 16 6.82 2.17 7.27
N GLU A 17 7.49 2.78 8.26
CA GLU A 17 8.23 2.08 9.30
C GLU A 17 7.32 1.31 10.24
N GLN A 18 6.22 1.91 10.68
CA GLN A 18 5.21 1.25 11.51
C GLN A 18 4.57 0.06 10.80
N GLU A 19 4.23 0.20 9.51
CA GLU A 19 3.72 -0.92 8.71
C GLU A 19 4.76 -2.03 8.60
N LYS A 20 6.03 -1.68 8.34
CA LYS A 20 7.11 -2.66 8.29
C LYS A 20 7.27 -3.41 9.62
N GLN A 21 7.30 -2.70 10.74
CA GLN A 21 7.38 -3.31 12.07
C GLN A 21 6.20 -4.24 12.34
N THR A 22 4.98 -3.82 11.99
CA THR A 22 3.76 -4.62 12.11
C THR A 22 3.86 -5.91 11.30
N LEU A 23 4.36 -5.83 10.07
CA LEU A 23 4.54 -7.02 9.24
C LEU A 23 5.62 -7.95 9.78
N GLN A 24 6.72 -7.40 10.30
CA GLN A 24 7.79 -8.18 10.91
C GLN A 24 7.31 -8.94 12.14
N ILE A 25 6.60 -8.27 13.05
CA ILE A 25 6.10 -8.92 14.26
C ILE A 25 5.09 -10.02 13.91
N LEU A 26 4.14 -9.75 13.01
CA LEU A 26 3.15 -10.75 12.58
C LEU A 26 3.81 -11.94 11.86
N ASP A 27 4.79 -11.69 10.98
CA ASP A 27 5.51 -12.76 10.29
C ASP A 27 6.29 -13.64 11.27
N ALA A 28 7.02 -13.03 12.22
CA ALA A 28 7.76 -13.72 13.25
C ALA A 28 6.83 -14.54 14.17
N SER A 29 5.71 -13.95 14.61
CA SER A 29 4.69 -14.64 15.40
C SER A 29 4.12 -15.86 14.69
N LEU A 30 3.82 -15.75 13.39
CA LEU A 30 3.30 -16.86 12.59
C LEU A 30 4.36 -17.95 12.34
N ILE A 31 5.64 -17.58 12.19
CA ILE A 31 6.75 -18.54 12.12
C ILE A 31 6.88 -19.32 13.43
N ASN A 32 6.80 -18.62 14.57
CA ASN A 32 6.87 -19.25 15.89
C ASN A 32 5.66 -20.15 16.13
N ALA A 33 4.45 -19.71 15.79
CA ALA A 33 3.25 -20.52 15.85
C ALA A 33 3.39 -21.80 15.01
N HIS A 34 4.02 -21.72 13.83
CA HIS A 34 4.24 -22.90 13.00
C HIS A 34 5.20 -23.89 13.65
N ARG A 35 6.25 -23.39 14.32
CA ARG A 35 7.21 -24.21 15.05
C ARG A 35 6.53 -24.95 16.21
N GLU A 36 5.73 -24.24 17.00
CA GLU A 36 4.98 -24.83 18.12
C GLU A 36 3.92 -25.83 17.66
N ALA A 37 3.18 -25.53 16.59
CA ALA A 37 2.21 -26.46 16.03
C ALA A 37 2.86 -27.77 15.53
N LYS A 38 4.13 -27.72 15.09
CA LYS A 38 4.84 -28.90 14.61
C LYS A 38 5.41 -29.76 15.75
N SER A 39 5.66 -29.18 16.93
CA SER A 39 6.33 -29.88 18.04
C SER A 39 5.37 -30.66 18.94
N LYS A 40 4.06 -30.45 18.84
CA LYS A 40 3.05 -31.04 19.72
C LYS A 40 1.93 -31.71 18.92
N GLU A 41 1.42 -32.82 19.44
CA GLU A 41 0.24 -33.50 18.91
C GLU A 41 -1.05 -32.95 19.53
N GLY A 42 -2.19 -33.23 18.89
CA GLY A 42 -3.52 -32.81 19.34
C GLY A 42 -4.06 -31.57 18.62
N PRO A 43 -5.11 -30.93 19.18
CA PRO A 43 -5.71 -29.73 18.61
C PRO A 43 -4.71 -28.58 18.47
N LEU A 44 -4.80 -27.81 17.38
CA LEU A 44 -3.92 -26.68 17.09
C LEU A 44 -3.97 -25.62 18.19
N ALA A 45 -5.15 -25.32 18.75
CA ALA A 45 -5.30 -24.41 19.89
C ALA A 45 -4.42 -24.85 21.08
N SER A 46 -4.51 -26.12 21.46
CA SER A 46 -3.73 -26.70 22.55
C SER A 46 -2.24 -26.74 22.26
N ALA A 47 -1.85 -27.07 21.02
CA ALA A 47 -0.44 -27.04 20.59
C ALA A 47 0.17 -25.63 20.71
N LEU A 48 -0.64 -24.59 20.46
CA LEU A 48 -0.27 -23.19 20.62
C LEU A 48 -0.36 -22.69 22.08
N GLY A 49 -0.76 -23.54 23.03
CA GLY A 49 -0.86 -23.22 24.45
C GLY A 49 -2.15 -22.52 24.87
N TYR A 50 -3.23 -22.66 24.10
CA TYR A 50 -4.53 -22.06 24.38
C TYR A 50 -5.61 -23.11 24.68
N ASP A 51 -6.64 -22.67 25.42
CA ASP A 51 -7.86 -23.46 25.61
C ASP A 51 -8.59 -23.65 24.26
N GLN A 52 -8.86 -24.90 23.93
CA GLN A 52 -9.60 -25.30 22.74
C GLN A 52 -11.04 -24.76 22.71
N ASN A 53 -11.66 -24.55 23.87
CA ASN A 53 -13.03 -24.02 23.97
C ASN A 53 -13.07 -22.52 23.64
N LYS A 54 -11.94 -21.82 23.76
CA LYS A 54 -11.84 -20.39 23.41
C LYS A 54 -11.69 -20.17 21.91
N TYR A 55 -11.09 -21.12 21.19
CA TYR A 55 -10.80 -21.05 19.76
C TYR A 55 -11.33 -22.28 19.03
N ASP A 56 -12.65 -22.34 18.89
CA ASP A 56 -13.42 -23.44 18.28
C ASP A 56 -12.93 -23.81 16.86
N GLN A 57 -12.60 -22.83 16.02
CA GLN A 57 -12.09 -23.05 14.66
C GLN A 57 -10.64 -23.55 14.62
N LEU A 58 -9.92 -23.55 15.75
CA LEU A 58 -8.58 -24.12 15.89
C LEU A 58 -8.61 -25.52 16.51
N HIS A 59 -9.78 -26.15 16.63
CA HIS A 59 -9.94 -27.56 16.98
C HIS A 59 -9.65 -28.49 15.78
N ILE A 60 -8.57 -28.19 15.04
CA ILE A 60 -8.04 -29.01 13.95
C ILE A 60 -6.75 -29.69 14.42
N PRO A 61 -6.34 -30.81 13.81
CA PRO A 61 -5.06 -31.42 14.14
C PRO A 61 -3.89 -30.45 13.93
N SER A 62 -2.93 -30.43 14.86
CA SER A 62 -1.75 -29.54 14.81
C SER A 62 -0.92 -29.71 13.53
N VAL A 63 -0.91 -30.93 12.95
CA VAL A 63 -0.30 -31.24 11.65
C VAL A 63 -0.89 -30.44 10.48
N GLU A 64 -2.17 -30.06 10.56
CA GLU A 64 -2.83 -29.19 9.59
C GLU A 64 -2.53 -27.70 9.81
N GLY A 65 -1.93 -27.35 10.94
CA GLY A 65 -1.60 -25.97 11.31
C GLY A 65 -0.74 -25.26 10.27
N LYS A 66 0.13 -25.99 9.54
CA LYS A 66 0.90 -25.44 8.41
C LYS A 66 0.00 -24.75 7.38
N ARG A 67 -1.13 -25.37 7.03
CA ARG A 67 -2.07 -24.84 6.02
C ARG A 67 -2.70 -23.53 6.51
N VAL A 68 -3.25 -23.54 7.72
CA VAL A 68 -3.91 -22.37 8.32
C VAL A 68 -2.94 -21.22 8.52
N ILE A 69 -1.74 -21.50 9.02
CA ILE A 69 -0.70 -20.48 9.22
C ILE A 69 -0.22 -19.91 7.88
N THR A 70 -0.04 -20.74 6.86
CA THR A 70 0.33 -20.28 5.50
C THR A 70 -0.76 -19.38 4.92
N GLN A 71 -2.04 -19.72 5.11
CA GLN A 71 -3.16 -18.89 4.71
C GLN A 71 -3.16 -17.54 5.45
N ALA A 72 -2.93 -17.55 6.77
CA ALA A 72 -2.82 -16.33 7.57
C ALA A 72 -1.66 -15.43 7.12
N LYS A 73 -0.48 -16.01 6.84
CA LYS A 73 0.67 -15.28 6.28
C LYS A 73 0.32 -14.61 4.96
N ASN A 74 -0.30 -15.37 4.04
CA ASN A 74 -0.72 -14.84 2.75
C ASN A 74 -1.74 -13.70 2.90
N ALA A 75 -2.73 -13.85 3.78
CA ALA A 75 -3.72 -12.80 4.06
C ALA A 75 -3.06 -11.54 4.62
N ASN A 76 -2.12 -11.69 5.57
CA ASN A 76 -1.37 -10.57 6.13
C ASN A 76 -0.60 -9.81 5.05
N TYR A 77 0.14 -10.50 4.18
CA TYR A 77 0.88 -9.86 3.09
C TYR A 77 -0.04 -9.19 2.05
N ARG A 78 -1.21 -9.75 1.75
CA ARG A 78 -2.19 -9.10 0.85
C ARG A 78 -2.71 -7.81 1.47
N ALA A 79 -3.09 -7.84 2.73
CA ALA A 79 -3.54 -6.66 3.46
C ALA A 79 -2.44 -5.60 3.54
N ALA A 80 -1.18 -6.03 3.70
CA ALA A 80 -0.01 -5.16 3.67
C ALA A 80 0.08 -4.33 2.39
N VAL A 81 -0.05 -4.95 1.21
CA VAL A 81 0.01 -4.23 -0.07
C VAL A 81 -1.09 -3.16 -0.16
N ILE A 82 -2.28 -3.47 0.34
CA ILE A 82 -3.41 -2.52 0.35
C ILE A 82 -3.10 -1.34 1.29
N ARG A 83 -2.61 -1.61 2.51
CA ARG A 83 -2.23 -0.57 3.48
C ARG A 83 -1.06 0.28 2.98
N LEU A 84 -0.07 -0.34 2.37
CA LEU A 84 1.04 0.34 1.73
C LEU A 84 0.49 1.32 0.67
N TYR A 85 -0.35 0.86 -0.26
CA TYR A 85 -0.93 1.76 -1.25
C TYR A 85 -1.66 2.95 -0.61
N ALA A 86 -2.43 2.71 0.46
CA ALA A 86 -3.08 3.80 1.18
C ALA A 86 -2.07 4.81 1.76
N ILE A 87 -0.97 4.33 2.36
CA ILE A 87 0.13 5.20 2.86
C ILE A 87 0.70 6.04 1.71
N TRP A 88 0.93 5.43 0.54
CA TRP A 88 1.42 6.14 -0.65
C TRP A 88 0.40 7.17 -1.17
N SER A 89 -0.87 6.81 -1.30
CA SER A 89 -1.94 7.71 -1.76
C SER A 89 -2.10 8.91 -0.84
N HIS A 90 -2.06 8.70 0.48
CA HIS A 90 -2.07 9.80 1.45
C HIS A 90 -0.87 10.71 1.29
N TYR A 91 0.32 10.16 1.08
CA TYR A 91 1.51 10.97 0.87
C TYR A 91 1.45 11.78 -0.44
N MET A 92 0.94 11.20 -1.53
CA MET A 92 0.72 11.95 -2.78
C MET A 92 -0.27 13.11 -2.59
N ARG A 93 -1.34 12.89 -1.81
CA ARG A 93 -2.28 13.95 -1.43
C ARG A 93 -1.60 15.05 -0.60
N ASP A 94 -0.77 14.67 0.37
CA ASP A 94 0.00 15.65 1.17
C ASP A 94 0.96 16.47 0.29
N ILE A 95 1.62 15.85 -0.69
CA ILE A 95 2.46 16.57 -1.67
C ILE A 95 1.64 17.58 -2.46
N LEU A 96 0.45 17.20 -2.96
CA LEU A 96 -0.43 18.14 -3.68
C LEU A 96 -0.83 19.32 -2.78
N GLY A 97 -1.08 19.07 -1.49
CA GLY A 97 -1.33 20.12 -0.51
C GLY A 97 -0.15 21.07 -0.33
N LEU A 98 1.08 20.55 -0.22
CA LEU A 98 2.29 21.37 -0.15
C LEU A 98 2.53 22.17 -1.44
N MET A 99 2.26 21.57 -2.60
CA MET A 99 2.36 22.26 -3.88
C MET A 99 1.31 23.36 -4.03
N TYR A 100 0.11 23.15 -3.49
CA TYR A 100 -0.95 24.15 -3.48
C TYR A 100 -0.49 25.41 -2.75
N GLU A 101 0.25 25.29 -1.64
CA GLU A 101 0.82 26.46 -0.91
C GLU A 101 1.75 27.30 -1.78
N VAL A 102 2.54 26.66 -2.64
CA VAL A 102 3.53 27.34 -3.49
C VAL A 102 2.91 27.85 -4.79
N SER A 103 1.92 27.13 -5.33
CA SER A 103 1.32 27.45 -6.64
C SER A 103 -0.16 27.02 -6.69
N PRO A 104 -1.07 27.74 -6.00
CA PRO A 104 -2.48 27.38 -5.90
C PRO A 104 -3.15 27.24 -7.27
N HIS A 105 -2.84 28.15 -8.20
CA HIS A 105 -3.39 28.17 -9.55
C HIS A 105 -3.01 26.92 -10.36
N GLN A 106 -1.78 26.40 -10.21
CA GLN A 106 -1.33 25.22 -10.97
C GLN A 106 -2.04 23.93 -10.54
N ILE A 107 -2.52 23.89 -9.30
CA ILE A 107 -3.27 22.77 -8.74
C ILE A 107 -4.76 22.93 -9.01
N SER A 108 -5.33 24.11 -8.71
CA SER A 108 -6.76 24.39 -8.85
C SER A 108 -7.27 24.40 -10.29
N GLN A 109 -6.51 24.89 -11.27
CA GLN A 109 -6.91 24.87 -12.69
C GLN A 109 -7.11 23.45 -13.25
N LYS A 110 -6.58 22.44 -12.56
CA LYS A 110 -6.67 21.04 -12.96
C LYS A 110 -7.79 20.29 -12.23
N ALA A 111 -8.44 20.92 -11.25
CA ALA A 111 -9.68 20.42 -10.70
C ALA A 111 -10.77 20.61 -11.76
N HIS A 112 -11.27 19.53 -12.34
CA HIS A 112 -12.50 19.59 -13.12
C HIS A 112 -13.67 19.74 -12.14
N GLY A 113 -14.06 20.96 -11.80
CA GLY A 113 -15.17 21.20 -10.88
C GLY A 113 -15.34 22.68 -10.51
N GLU A 114 -16.56 23.04 -10.14
CA GLU A 114 -16.91 24.35 -9.61
C GLU A 114 -17.30 24.21 -8.14
N ILE A 115 -16.81 25.11 -7.27
CA ILE A 115 -17.29 25.22 -5.89
C ILE A 115 -18.44 26.22 -5.89
N LYS A 116 -19.64 25.78 -5.47
CA LYS A 116 -20.78 26.68 -5.31
C LYS A 116 -20.55 27.62 -4.13
N PHE A 117 -21.11 28.83 -4.19
CA PHE A 117 -20.99 29.78 -3.07
C PHE A 117 -21.50 29.22 -1.73
N SER A 118 -22.62 28.47 -1.76
CA SER A 118 -23.15 27.80 -0.56
C SER A 118 -22.17 26.76 0.02
N GLU A 119 -21.48 26.03 -0.84
CA GLU A 119 -20.47 25.04 -0.43
C GLU A 119 -19.22 25.71 0.13
N ALA A 120 -18.77 26.82 -0.49
CA ALA A 120 -17.65 27.62 0.02
C ALA A 120 -17.94 28.18 1.41
N ILE A 121 -19.15 28.68 1.65
CA ILE A 121 -19.60 29.17 2.97
C ILE A 121 -19.60 28.02 3.99
N ASN A 122 -20.12 26.85 3.62
CA ASN A 122 -20.17 25.68 4.50
C ASN A 122 -18.79 25.14 4.90
N LEU A 123 -17.77 25.29 4.04
CA LEU A 123 -16.40 24.91 4.35
C LEU A 123 -15.77 25.82 5.43
N GLY A 124 -16.23 27.07 5.55
CA GLY A 124 -15.99 27.95 6.70
C GLY A 124 -14.55 28.45 6.90
N SER A 125 -13.57 27.97 6.15
CA SER A 125 -12.18 28.43 6.23
C SER A 125 -11.40 28.21 4.94
N TYR A 126 -10.35 29.02 4.74
CA TYR A 126 -9.44 28.85 3.60
C TYR A 126 -8.77 27.46 3.60
N GLU A 127 -8.36 26.95 4.77
CA GLU A 127 -7.73 25.63 4.88
C GLU A 127 -8.71 24.51 4.49
N ALA A 128 -9.99 24.62 4.85
CA ALA A 128 -11.01 23.68 4.42
C ALA A 128 -11.25 23.73 2.91
N ILE A 129 -11.27 24.93 2.31
CA ILE A 129 -11.39 25.12 0.86
C ILE A 129 -10.19 24.51 0.13
N LYS A 130 -8.97 24.77 0.60
CA LYS A 130 -7.74 24.16 0.08
C LYS A 130 -7.82 22.64 0.13
N ASN A 131 -8.17 22.07 1.29
CA ASN A 131 -8.28 20.61 1.45
C ASN A 131 -9.35 20.03 0.53
N TYR A 132 -10.47 20.71 0.35
CA TYR A 132 -11.50 20.32 -0.60
C TYR A 132 -10.97 20.29 -2.05
N ILE A 133 -10.27 21.34 -2.49
CA ILE A 133 -9.70 21.41 -3.84
C ILE A 133 -8.66 20.30 -4.06
N VAL A 134 -7.74 20.12 -3.11
CA VAL A 134 -6.71 19.07 -3.18
C VAL A 134 -7.35 17.69 -3.27
N ASP A 135 -8.42 17.45 -2.51
CA ASP A 135 -9.15 16.18 -2.54
C ASP A 135 -9.85 15.96 -3.87
N HIS A 136 -10.47 16.99 -4.42
CA HIS A 136 -11.13 16.91 -5.70
C HIS A 136 -10.14 16.62 -6.84
N VAL A 137 -8.99 17.29 -6.85
CA VAL A 137 -7.90 17.02 -7.81
C VAL A 137 -7.39 15.59 -7.62
N PHE A 138 -7.08 15.19 -6.38
CA PHE A 138 -6.54 13.85 -6.12
C PHE A 138 -7.52 12.75 -6.53
N ARG A 139 -8.81 12.89 -6.19
CA ARG A 139 -9.87 11.94 -6.58
C ARG A 139 -10.03 11.86 -8.09
N SER A 140 -9.97 12.99 -8.80
CA SER A 140 -10.01 13.00 -10.27
C SER A 140 -8.83 12.24 -10.87
N LEU A 141 -7.64 12.33 -10.26
CA LEU A 141 -6.48 11.58 -10.71
C LEU A 141 -6.60 10.07 -10.35
N GLU A 142 -7.21 9.73 -9.21
CA GLU A 142 -7.38 8.35 -8.73
C GLU A 142 -8.49 7.59 -9.49
N SER A 143 -9.59 8.27 -9.86
CA SER A 143 -10.75 7.69 -10.55
C SER A 143 -10.43 7.08 -11.92
N GLU A 144 -9.27 7.41 -12.50
CA GLU A 144 -8.81 6.85 -13.77
C GLU A 144 -8.30 5.41 -13.66
N GLN A 145 -8.31 4.81 -12.46
CA GLN A 145 -8.03 3.40 -12.14
C GLN A 145 -6.72 2.83 -12.72
N SER A 146 -5.80 3.69 -13.17
CA SER A 146 -4.50 3.28 -13.65
C SER A 146 -3.44 3.98 -12.82
N THR A 147 -2.82 3.24 -11.91
CA THR A 147 -1.75 3.77 -11.07
C THR A 147 -0.61 4.36 -11.90
N LYS A 148 -0.37 3.78 -13.09
CA LYS A 148 0.51 4.37 -14.12
C LYS A 148 0.09 5.78 -14.52
N LYS A 149 -1.16 5.99 -14.93
CA LYS A 149 -1.65 7.32 -15.35
C LYS A 149 -1.63 8.33 -14.20
N LEU A 150 -2.06 7.89 -13.00
CA LEU A 150 -2.00 8.70 -11.78
C LEU A 150 -0.57 9.18 -11.51
N LEU A 151 0.40 8.26 -11.52
CA LEU A 151 1.80 8.60 -11.31
C LEU A 151 2.34 9.50 -12.44
N ASP A 152 2.04 9.18 -13.70
CA ASP A 152 2.46 9.98 -14.87
C ASP A 152 1.96 11.41 -14.77
N LYS A 153 0.70 11.60 -14.39
CA LYS A 153 0.10 12.93 -14.20
C LYS A 153 0.73 13.67 -13.02
N ILE A 154 0.86 13.03 -11.85
CA ILE A 154 1.51 13.63 -10.69
C ILE A 154 2.91 14.11 -11.08
N VAL A 155 3.73 13.26 -11.69
CA VAL A 155 5.09 13.60 -12.15
C VAL A 155 5.08 14.75 -13.16
N LYS A 156 4.20 14.71 -14.15
CA LYS A 156 4.03 15.80 -15.13
C LYS A 156 3.60 17.11 -14.45
N HIS A 157 2.77 17.04 -13.41
CA HIS A 157 2.22 18.20 -12.71
C HIS A 157 3.19 18.79 -11.70
N THR A 158 3.99 17.95 -11.04
CA THR A 158 5.00 18.36 -10.07
C THR A 158 6.31 18.77 -10.70
N LYS A 159 6.51 18.44 -12.00
CA LYS A 159 7.80 18.58 -12.70
C LYS A 159 8.94 17.83 -12.01
N ILE A 160 8.63 16.84 -11.16
CA ILE A 160 9.64 16.01 -10.51
C ILE A 160 10.31 15.13 -11.58
N SER A 161 11.63 15.11 -11.59
CA SER A 161 12.39 14.21 -12.47
C SER A 161 12.55 12.84 -11.80
N LEU A 162 11.92 11.81 -12.37
CA LEU A 162 12.08 10.43 -11.93
C LEU A 162 12.82 9.62 -12.99
N SER A 163 13.82 8.84 -12.58
CA SER A 163 14.45 7.90 -13.51
C SER A 163 13.43 6.86 -13.97
N GLN A 164 13.51 6.48 -15.25
CA GLN A 164 12.58 5.51 -15.83
C GLN A 164 12.63 4.16 -15.10
N SER A 165 13.81 3.74 -14.65
CA SER A 165 13.99 2.53 -13.85
C SER A 165 13.21 2.59 -12.53
N LEU A 166 13.36 3.69 -11.78
CA LEU A 166 12.68 3.88 -10.50
C LEU A 166 11.14 3.90 -10.68
N LYS A 167 10.68 4.57 -11.73
CA LYS A 167 9.27 4.63 -12.11
C LYS A 167 8.70 3.25 -12.45
N VAL A 168 9.37 2.47 -13.29
CA VAL A 168 8.92 1.11 -13.66
C VAL A 168 8.87 0.20 -12.43
N HIS A 169 9.87 0.28 -11.54
CA HIS A 169 9.85 -0.44 -10.27
C HIS A 169 8.68 -0.01 -9.37
N ALA A 170 8.43 1.29 -9.22
CA ALA A 170 7.29 1.77 -8.42
C ALA A 170 5.95 1.29 -8.98
N LEU A 171 5.78 1.32 -10.31
CA LEU A 171 4.57 0.86 -10.97
C LEU A 171 4.34 -0.64 -10.87
N ALA A 172 5.38 -1.45 -11.05
CA ALA A 172 5.29 -2.92 -10.88
C ALA A 172 4.66 -3.29 -9.54
N HIS A 173 5.01 -2.52 -8.52
CA HIS A 173 4.60 -2.68 -7.14
C HIS A 173 3.20 -2.13 -6.85
N LEU A 174 2.88 -0.93 -7.35
CA LEU A 174 1.56 -0.33 -7.16
C LEU A 174 0.45 -1.09 -7.90
N GLU A 175 0.76 -1.62 -9.09
CA GLU A 175 -0.18 -2.42 -9.89
C GLU A 175 -0.48 -3.79 -9.25
N ILE A 176 0.31 -4.26 -8.27
CA ILE A 176 -0.06 -5.45 -7.47
C ILE A 176 -1.40 -5.22 -6.76
N ARG A 177 -1.69 -4.01 -6.27
CA ARG A 177 -2.98 -3.71 -5.66
C ARG A 177 -4.12 -3.95 -6.65
N HIS A 178 -3.94 -3.54 -7.91
CA HIS A 178 -4.96 -3.74 -8.93
C HIS A 178 -5.29 -5.22 -9.08
N LEU A 179 -4.27 -6.08 -9.18
CA LEU A 179 -4.45 -7.53 -9.20
C LEU A 179 -5.16 -8.03 -7.94
N LEU A 180 -4.74 -7.59 -6.75
CA LEU A 180 -5.29 -8.07 -5.48
C LEU A 180 -6.77 -7.70 -5.28
N VAL A 181 -7.15 -6.48 -5.66
CA VAL A 181 -8.50 -5.92 -5.45
C VAL A 181 -9.47 -6.36 -6.55
N HIS A 182 -9.05 -6.35 -7.82
CA HIS A 182 -9.95 -6.57 -8.95
C HIS A 182 -9.85 -7.97 -9.56
N ALA A 183 -8.69 -8.62 -9.47
CA ALA A 183 -8.45 -9.94 -10.04
C ALA A 183 -8.20 -11.01 -8.98
N ASN A 184 -8.53 -10.77 -7.70
CA ASN A 184 -8.25 -11.68 -6.58
C ASN A 184 -6.77 -12.14 -6.48
N GLY A 185 -5.85 -11.35 -7.02
CA GLY A 185 -4.41 -11.62 -7.11
C GLY A 185 -4.01 -12.54 -8.26
N TYR A 186 -4.90 -12.89 -9.18
CA TYR A 186 -4.53 -13.57 -10.43
C TYR A 186 -3.78 -12.61 -11.35
N VAL A 187 -2.72 -13.11 -11.97
CA VAL A 187 -1.85 -12.34 -12.87
C VAL A 187 -2.45 -12.37 -14.28
N ASP A 188 -2.73 -11.19 -14.82
CA ASP A 188 -3.15 -11.02 -16.21
C ASP A 188 -1.93 -10.88 -17.16
N GLU A 189 -2.18 -10.98 -18.46
CA GLU A 189 -1.15 -10.86 -19.49
C GLU A 189 -0.45 -9.49 -19.48
N ARG A 190 -1.20 -8.42 -19.18
CA ARG A 190 -0.69 -7.04 -19.16
C ARG A 190 0.37 -6.87 -18.08
N TYR A 191 0.07 -7.33 -16.87
CA TYR A 191 0.97 -7.28 -15.73
C TYR A 191 2.20 -8.15 -15.97
N HIS A 192 1.99 -9.40 -16.41
CA HIS A 192 3.09 -10.32 -16.70
C HIS A 192 4.04 -9.76 -17.76
N LYS A 193 3.52 -9.27 -18.90
CA LYS A 193 4.32 -8.67 -19.97
C LYS A 193 5.13 -7.46 -19.49
N SER A 194 4.55 -6.65 -18.61
CA SER A 194 5.16 -5.40 -18.13
C SER A 194 6.19 -5.62 -17.01
N TYR A 195 5.99 -6.64 -16.16
CA TYR A 195 6.67 -6.70 -14.85
C TYR A 195 7.31 -8.04 -14.48
N LYS A 196 7.24 -9.09 -15.33
CA LYS A 196 7.82 -10.42 -15.02
C LYS A 196 9.32 -10.40 -14.65
N GLY A 197 10.09 -9.44 -15.18
CA GLY A 197 11.52 -9.27 -14.86
C GLY A 197 11.78 -8.59 -13.51
N ILE A 198 10.74 -8.07 -12.86
CA ILE A 198 10.81 -7.37 -11.57
C ILE A 198 10.12 -8.20 -10.48
N VAL A 199 8.93 -8.70 -10.80
CA VAL A 199 8.13 -9.55 -9.92
C VAL A 199 7.94 -10.89 -10.62
N PRO A 200 8.55 -11.97 -10.12
CA PRO A 200 8.34 -13.31 -10.68
C PRO A 200 6.85 -13.68 -10.63
N CYS A 201 6.26 -13.90 -11.79
CA CYS A 201 4.83 -14.17 -11.94
C CYS A 201 4.56 -15.01 -13.19
N GLU A 202 3.37 -15.63 -13.25
CA GLU A 202 2.89 -16.46 -14.37
C GLU A 202 1.43 -16.11 -14.65
N VAL A 203 1.05 -15.98 -15.92
CA VAL A 203 -0.32 -15.65 -16.33
C VAL A 203 -1.30 -16.71 -15.82
N GLY A 204 -2.45 -16.27 -15.32
CA GLY A 204 -3.51 -17.15 -14.80
C GLY A 204 -3.19 -17.80 -13.45
N LYS A 205 -2.02 -17.54 -12.86
CA LYS A 205 -1.68 -17.98 -11.50
C LYS A 205 -1.86 -16.84 -10.50
N LYS A 206 -2.16 -17.20 -9.24
CA LYS A 206 -2.14 -16.23 -8.14
C LYS A 206 -0.71 -15.78 -7.85
N LEU A 207 -0.54 -14.48 -7.69
CA LEU A 207 0.72 -13.88 -7.27
C LEU A 207 1.15 -14.46 -5.92
N LYS A 208 2.38 -14.98 -5.84
CA LYS A 208 2.92 -15.59 -4.61
C LYS A 208 3.29 -14.49 -3.62
N MET A 209 2.39 -14.20 -2.69
CA MET A 209 2.61 -13.23 -1.62
C MET A 209 3.61 -13.79 -0.60
N ARG A 210 4.73 -13.09 -0.41
CA ARG A 210 5.81 -13.48 0.50
C ARG A 210 6.43 -12.25 1.14
N TRP A 211 7.06 -12.43 2.30
CA TRP A 211 7.81 -11.38 2.99
C TRP A 211 8.77 -10.63 2.04
N THR A 212 9.56 -11.36 1.24
CA THR A 212 10.55 -10.76 0.33
C THR A 212 9.94 -9.80 -0.68
N LEU A 213 8.73 -10.09 -1.16
CA LEU A 213 8.01 -9.21 -2.08
C LEU A 213 7.55 -7.92 -1.38
N VAL A 214 6.94 -8.05 -0.20
CA VAL A 214 6.41 -6.91 0.58
C VAL A 214 7.54 -6.05 1.16
N ASP A 215 8.67 -6.65 1.53
CA ASP A 215 9.82 -5.91 1.99
C ASP A 215 10.55 -5.22 0.82
N SER A 216 10.65 -5.84 -0.36
CA SER A 216 11.13 -5.18 -1.59
C SER A 216 10.29 -3.95 -1.93
N LEU A 217 8.96 -4.07 -1.86
CA LEU A 217 7.99 -3.00 -1.97
C LEU A 217 8.35 -1.81 -1.07
N ILE A 218 8.47 -2.07 0.24
CA ILE A 218 8.78 -1.04 1.25
C ILE A 218 10.13 -0.37 0.98
N ARG A 219 11.18 -1.14 0.67
CA ARG A 219 12.52 -0.58 0.38
C ARG A 219 12.51 0.31 -0.86
N LYS A 220 11.85 -0.12 -1.94
CA LYS A 220 11.78 0.64 -3.19
C LYS A 220 10.99 1.92 -3.02
N TRP A 221 9.95 1.92 -2.20
CA TRP A 221 9.19 3.13 -1.92
C TRP A 221 9.94 4.12 -1.04
N LYS A 222 10.74 3.66 -0.06
CA LYS A 222 11.67 4.54 0.65
C LYS A 222 12.63 5.25 -0.33
N SER A 223 13.17 4.50 -1.30
CA SER A 223 14.07 5.07 -2.31
C SER A 223 13.38 5.99 -3.33
N PHE A 224 12.07 5.84 -3.51
CA PHE A 224 11.27 6.65 -4.43
C PHE A 224 11.04 8.06 -3.88
N VAL A 225 10.89 8.17 -2.57
CA VAL A 225 10.47 9.42 -1.90
C VAL A 225 11.63 10.17 -1.25
N GLY A 226 12.71 9.48 -0.85
CA GLY A 226 13.85 10.10 -0.19
C GLY A 226 14.81 10.90 -1.10
N ARG A 227 14.33 11.43 -2.22
CA ARG A 227 15.12 12.25 -3.16
C ARG A 227 14.34 13.49 -3.59
#